data_AF-A0A379WUP4-F1
#
_entry.id   AF-A0A379WUP4-F1
#
_cell.length_a   1.000
_cell.length_b   1.000
_cell.length_c   1.000
_cell.angle_alpha   90.00
_cell.angle_beta   90.00
_cell.angle_gamma   90.00
#
_symmetry.space_group_name_H-M   'P 1'
#
loop_
_entity.id
_entity.type
_entity.pdbx_description
1 polymer ?
#
loop_
_entity_poly.entity_id
_entity_poly.type
_entity_poly.pdbx_seq_one_letter_code
_entity_poly.pdbx_strand_id
1 'polypeptide(L)'
;MYSGRRRRYSRSDNINYRTADKYQTTQSPRDLSIISPTGLGDRADRGISPAGAGGLVKWALCGHWGQSPRISELAEQNKIAAYNYPQGVLTQTLRASAAHQPGILSDIGIGTFVDPRQQGGKLNDVTKEDLIKLVEIDNKEYLYYKAIAPNVAFIRATTCDSEGYASFEDEVMYLDALVIAQAVHNNGGIVMMQVQKMVKKATLHPKSVRIPGYLVDIVVVDADQTQLYGGAPVNRFISGDFTLDDSTQLTLPLNQRKLVARRALFEMRKAR
;
A
#
# COMPACT_ATOMS: atom_id res chain seq x y z
N MET A 1 19.82 18.43 -18.69
CA MET A 1 18.54 18.93 -19.22
C MET A 1 17.60 17.75 -19.41
N TYR A 2 16.79 17.41 -18.41
CA TYR A 2 15.72 16.39 -18.53
C TYR A 2 14.38 17.07 -18.29
N SER A 3 13.88 17.82 -19.28
CA SER A 3 12.50 18.31 -19.28
C SER A 3 11.64 17.34 -20.10
N GLY A 4 11.46 16.12 -19.57
CA GLY A 4 10.37 15.27 -20.03
C GLY A 4 9.06 15.95 -19.65
N ARG A 5 8.21 16.27 -20.64
CA ARG A 5 6.88 16.87 -20.44
C ARG A 5 6.05 15.98 -19.49
N ARG A 6 6.00 16.32 -18.21
CA ARG A 6 5.06 15.72 -17.25
C ARG A 6 3.65 16.09 -17.67
N ARG A 7 2.80 15.08 -17.82
CA ARG A 7 1.41 15.28 -18.20
C ARG A 7 0.59 15.52 -16.94
N ARG A 8 -0.07 16.67 -16.90
CA ARG A 8 -1.02 17.04 -15.84
C ARG A 8 -2.41 16.56 -16.25
N TYR A 9 -3.07 15.84 -15.35
CA TYR A 9 -4.48 15.50 -15.49
C TYR A 9 -5.24 16.07 -14.30
N SER A 10 -6.31 16.81 -14.59
CA SER A 10 -7.21 17.42 -13.60
C SER A 10 -8.55 16.73 -13.73
N ARG A 11 -8.81 15.73 -12.89
CA ARG A 11 -10.10 15.02 -12.76
C ARG A 11 -10.19 14.45 -11.35
N SER A 12 -11.29 14.73 -10.68
CA SER A 12 -11.57 14.52 -9.24
C SER A 12 -11.87 13.07 -8.86
N ASP A 13 -11.11 12.10 -9.41
CA ASP A 13 -11.39 10.67 -9.17
C ASP A 13 -10.14 9.90 -8.76
N ASN A 14 -10.33 9.00 -7.79
CA ASN A 14 -9.31 8.10 -7.31
C ASN A 14 -8.69 7.30 -8.46
N ILE A 15 -7.37 7.39 -8.61
CA ILE A 15 -6.62 6.73 -9.71
C ILE A 15 -6.86 5.21 -9.77
N ASN A 16 -7.14 4.55 -8.63
CA ASN A 16 -7.42 3.12 -8.58
C ASN A 16 -8.72 2.76 -9.35
N TYR A 17 -9.75 3.60 -9.26
CA TYR A 17 -11.06 3.32 -9.85
C TYR A 17 -11.04 3.54 -11.37
N ARG A 18 -10.20 4.46 -11.87
CA ARG A 18 -10.08 4.73 -13.30
C ARG A 18 -9.63 3.51 -14.11
N THR A 19 -8.78 2.65 -13.56
CA THR A 19 -8.38 1.41 -14.23
C THR A 19 -9.56 0.44 -14.36
N ALA A 20 -10.39 0.32 -13.32
CA ALA A 20 -11.60 -0.51 -13.35
C ALA A 20 -12.65 0.04 -14.33
N ASP A 21 -12.92 1.35 -14.31
CA ASP A 21 -13.87 1.99 -15.23
C ASP A 21 -13.46 1.82 -16.70
N LYS A 22 -12.16 2.02 -16.99
CA LYS A 22 -11.62 1.80 -18.33
C LYS A 22 -11.77 0.35 -18.75
N TYR A 23 -11.51 -0.59 -17.84
CA TYR A 23 -11.68 -2.00 -18.13
C TYR A 23 -13.13 -2.36 -18.45
N GLN A 24 -14.09 -1.87 -17.67
CA GLN A 24 -15.52 -2.14 -17.91
C GLN A 24 -15.95 -1.71 -19.33
N THR A 25 -15.45 -0.57 -19.80
CA THR A 25 -15.83 -0.01 -21.11
C THR A 25 -15.03 -0.56 -22.28
N THR A 26 -13.76 -0.93 -22.08
CA THR A 26 -12.84 -1.29 -23.18
C THR A 26 -12.31 -2.72 -23.13
N GLN A 27 -12.58 -3.45 -22.04
CA GLN A 27 -11.99 -4.76 -21.73
C GLN A 27 -10.44 -4.73 -21.80
N SER A 28 -9.85 -3.58 -21.48
CA SER A 28 -8.41 -3.33 -21.49
C SER A 28 -8.02 -2.30 -20.41
N PRO A 29 -6.91 -2.49 -19.68
CA PRO A 29 -5.94 -3.58 -19.77
C PRO A 29 -6.47 -4.91 -19.22
N ARG A 30 -5.81 -6.03 -19.53
CA ARG A 30 -6.14 -7.37 -19.01
C ARG A 30 -4.95 -7.94 -18.27
N ASP A 31 -5.20 -8.99 -17.49
CA ASP A 31 -4.15 -9.87 -16.98
C ASP A 31 -3.09 -9.13 -16.13
N LEU A 32 -3.54 -8.15 -15.36
CA LEU A 32 -2.68 -7.40 -14.45
C LEU A 32 -2.23 -8.27 -13.27
N SER A 33 -1.04 -7.95 -12.77
CA SER A 33 -0.52 -8.45 -11.51
C SER A 33 -0.60 -7.34 -10.47
N ILE A 34 -1.22 -7.60 -9.31
CA ILE A 34 -1.37 -6.62 -8.24
C ILE A 34 -0.43 -6.95 -7.08
N ILE A 35 0.27 -5.94 -6.58
CA ILE A 35 0.97 -6.00 -5.29
C ILE A 35 0.32 -4.97 -4.36
N SER A 36 -0.22 -5.43 -3.22
CA SER A 36 -0.86 -4.55 -2.23
C SER A 36 -0.25 -4.79 -0.85
N PRO A 37 0.77 -4.01 -0.44
CA PRO A 37 1.45 -4.21 0.84
C PRO A 37 0.50 -4.21 2.03
N THR A 38 -0.37 -3.21 2.09
CA THR A 38 -1.45 -3.11 3.08
C THR A 38 -2.79 -3.41 2.41
N GLY A 39 -3.78 -3.86 3.17
CA GLY A 39 -5.14 -3.99 2.66
C GLY A 39 -5.80 -2.62 2.47
N LEU A 40 -6.23 -2.30 1.25
CA LEU A 40 -7.05 -1.12 0.95
C LEU A 40 -8.53 -1.51 0.96
N GLY A 41 -9.40 -0.60 1.36
CA GLY A 41 -10.86 -0.75 1.24
C GLY A 41 -11.60 -0.67 2.56
N ASP A 42 -12.87 -1.03 2.50
CA ASP A 42 -13.86 -0.95 3.57
C ASP A 42 -14.44 -2.32 3.93
N ARG A 43 -13.80 -3.41 3.47
CA ARG A 43 -14.32 -4.79 3.51
C ARG A 43 -15.59 -4.99 2.66
N ALA A 44 -15.82 -4.12 1.68
CA ALA A 44 -16.90 -4.22 0.70
C ALA A 44 -16.38 -3.84 -0.69
N ASP A 45 -16.98 -2.84 -1.34
CA ASP A 45 -16.75 -2.54 -2.76
C ASP A 45 -15.71 -1.42 -2.99
N ARG A 46 -15.05 -0.89 -1.93
CA ARG A 46 -13.97 0.12 -2.05
C ARG A 46 -12.57 -0.50 -2.06
N GLY A 47 -11.56 0.35 -2.22
CA GLY A 47 -10.15 -0.07 -2.24
C GLY A 47 -9.77 -0.62 -3.60
N ILE A 48 -9.28 -1.85 -3.64
CA ILE A 48 -8.98 -2.54 -4.91
C ILE A 48 -10.10 -3.51 -5.33
N SER A 49 -11.20 -3.59 -4.58
CA SER A 49 -12.38 -4.38 -4.96
C SER A 49 -12.91 -4.10 -6.38
N PRO A 50 -12.92 -2.86 -6.91
CA PRO A 50 -13.35 -2.61 -8.29
C PRO A 50 -12.48 -3.31 -9.34
N ALA A 51 -11.23 -3.68 -9.01
CA ALA A 51 -10.38 -4.47 -9.89
C ALA A 51 -10.74 -5.97 -9.90
N GLY A 52 -11.71 -6.41 -9.09
CA GLY A 52 -12.23 -7.78 -9.03
C GLY A 52 -13.09 -8.21 -10.23
N ALA A 53 -13.23 -7.35 -11.25
CA ALA A 53 -13.86 -7.72 -12.51
C ALA A 53 -13.04 -8.82 -13.22
N GLY A 54 -13.71 -9.89 -13.66
CA GLY A 54 -13.06 -11.02 -14.33
C GLY A 54 -12.23 -10.60 -15.55
N GLY A 55 -10.99 -11.11 -15.65
CA GLY A 55 -10.04 -10.85 -16.74
C GLY A 55 -9.17 -9.60 -16.58
N LEU A 56 -9.48 -8.69 -15.65
CA LEU A 56 -8.61 -7.54 -15.36
C LEU A 56 -7.35 -7.95 -14.59
N VAL A 57 -7.49 -8.84 -13.61
CA VAL A 57 -6.42 -9.32 -12.73
C VAL A 57 -6.23 -10.82 -12.96
N LYS A 58 -4.98 -11.27 -13.06
CA LYS A 58 -4.60 -12.70 -13.12
C LYS A 58 -3.77 -13.17 -11.95
N TRP A 59 -3.15 -12.24 -11.22
CA TRP A 59 -2.16 -12.54 -10.18
C TRP A 59 -2.21 -11.47 -9.09
N ALA A 60 -2.12 -11.86 -7.83
CA ALA A 60 -2.06 -10.92 -6.71
C ALA A 60 -1.15 -11.40 -5.57
N LEU A 61 -0.39 -10.47 -5.00
CA LEU A 61 0.40 -10.62 -3.79
C LEU A 61 0.03 -9.51 -2.81
N CYS A 62 -0.67 -9.86 -1.74
CA CYS A 62 -1.16 -8.87 -0.76
C CYS A 62 -0.71 -9.21 0.66
N GLY A 63 -0.47 -8.20 1.48
CA GLY A 63 -0.15 -8.38 2.90
C GLY A 63 -1.38 -8.61 3.78
N HIS A 64 -2.54 -8.09 3.33
CA HIS A 64 -3.83 -8.26 4.01
C HIS A 64 -4.99 -8.25 3.01
N TRP A 65 -5.63 -9.40 2.82
CA TRP A 65 -6.64 -9.62 1.79
C TRP A 65 -8.05 -9.11 2.16
N GLY A 66 -8.47 -9.25 3.41
CA GLY A 66 -9.85 -9.03 3.83
C GLY A 66 -10.41 -7.60 3.71
N GLN A 67 -9.60 -6.59 3.34
CA GLN A 67 -10.12 -5.23 3.12
C GLN A 67 -10.79 -5.04 1.75
N SER A 68 -10.46 -5.89 0.77
CA SER A 68 -11.01 -5.84 -0.60
C SER A 68 -11.56 -7.22 -1.00
N PRO A 69 -12.75 -7.61 -0.49
CA PRO A 69 -13.28 -8.97 -0.65
C PRO A 69 -13.47 -9.40 -2.11
N ARG A 70 -13.73 -8.49 -3.06
CA ARG A 70 -13.89 -8.87 -4.47
C ARG A 70 -12.63 -9.46 -5.09
N ILE A 71 -11.45 -9.07 -4.59
CA ILE A 71 -10.17 -9.69 -5.00
C ILE A 71 -9.98 -11.04 -4.29
N SER A 72 -10.37 -11.15 -3.02
CA SER A 72 -10.36 -12.42 -2.28
C SER A 72 -11.27 -13.46 -2.93
N GLU A 73 -12.48 -13.08 -3.38
CA GLU A 73 -13.41 -13.95 -4.08
C GLU A 73 -12.78 -14.57 -5.35
N LEU A 74 -11.98 -13.80 -6.09
CA LEU A 74 -11.25 -14.33 -7.25
C LEU A 74 -10.20 -15.38 -6.84
N ALA A 75 -9.50 -15.16 -5.72
CA ALA A 75 -8.54 -16.13 -5.20
C ALA A 75 -9.24 -17.40 -4.70
N GLU A 76 -10.30 -17.28 -3.91
CA GLU A 76 -11.10 -18.40 -3.41
C GLU A 76 -11.69 -19.25 -4.55
N GLN A 77 -12.09 -18.60 -5.65
CA GLN A 77 -12.63 -19.27 -6.84
C GLN A 77 -11.55 -19.80 -7.78
N ASN A 78 -10.26 -19.81 -7.39
CA ASN A 78 -9.13 -20.22 -8.23
C ASN A 78 -9.04 -19.47 -9.58
N LYS A 79 -9.56 -18.24 -9.65
CA LYS A 79 -9.55 -17.43 -10.89
C LYS A 79 -8.25 -16.65 -11.08
N ILE A 80 -7.49 -16.44 -10.02
CA ILE A 80 -6.19 -15.75 -10.05
C ILE A 80 -5.15 -16.52 -9.23
N ALA A 81 -3.88 -16.39 -9.60
CA ALA A 81 -2.79 -16.77 -8.71
C ALA A 81 -2.74 -15.80 -7.52
N ALA A 82 -2.61 -16.32 -6.30
CA ALA A 82 -2.82 -15.57 -5.07
C ALA A 82 -1.78 -15.95 -4.01
N TYR A 83 -1.03 -14.95 -3.56
CA TYR A 83 0.01 -15.07 -2.54
C TYR A 83 -0.25 -14.12 -1.36
N ASN A 84 0.14 -14.55 -0.16
CA ASN A 84 0.19 -13.71 1.02
C ASN A 84 1.58 -13.74 1.63
N TYR A 85 2.28 -12.61 1.55
CA TYR A 85 3.46 -12.36 2.38
C TYR A 85 3.05 -11.66 3.67
N PRO A 86 3.74 -11.87 4.80
CA PRO A 86 3.57 -11.02 5.96
C PRO A 86 3.74 -9.55 5.57
N GLN A 87 2.82 -8.67 5.99
CA GLN A 87 2.77 -7.27 5.52
C GLN A 87 4.12 -6.53 5.66
N GLY A 88 4.82 -6.72 6.78
CA GLY A 88 6.15 -6.14 7.01
C GLY A 88 7.23 -6.70 6.07
N VAL A 89 7.17 -7.99 5.76
CA VAL A 89 8.07 -8.65 4.80
C VAL A 89 7.79 -8.15 3.38
N LEU A 90 6.53 -7.98 3.00
CA LEU A 90 6.13 -7.49 1.68
C LEU A 90 6.64 -6.07 1.38
N THR A 91 6.56 -5.16 2.35
CA THR A 91 7.13 -3.81 2.17
C THR A 91 8.66 -3.83 2.11
N GLN A 92 9.30 -4.75 2.85
CA GLN A 92 10.75 -4.94 2.79
C GLN A 92 11.21 -5.53 1.45
N THR A 93 10.46 -6.46 0.83
CA THR A 93 10.79 -7.00 -0.49
C THR A 93 10.62 -5.96 -1.60
N LEU A 94 9.67 -5.03 -1.48
CA LEU A 94 9.60 -3.85 -2.37
C LEU A 94 10.82 -2.92 -2.20
N ARG A 95 11.28 -2.72 -0.96
CA ARG A 95 12.52 -1.96 -0.71
C ARG A 95 13.75 -2.66 -1.28
N ALA A 96 13.81 -3.98 -1.18
CA ALA A 96 14.87 -4.79 -1.78
C ALA A 96 14.84 -4.70 -3.32
N SER A 97 13.66 -4.76 -3.93
CA SER A 97 13.52 -4.64 -5.40
C SER A 97 13.95 -3.27 -5.91
N ALA A 98 13.70 -2.19 -5.16
CA ALA A 98 14.22 -0.86 -5.46
C ALA A 98 15.75 -0.81 -5.51
N ALA A 99 16.44 -1.64 -4.73
CA ALA A 99 17.90 -1.77 -4.75
C ALA A 99 18.40 -2.88 -5.69
N HIS A 100 17.53 -3.44 -6.53
CA HIS A 100 17.80 -4.60 -7.41
C HIS A 100 18.33 -5.84 -6.67
N GLN A 101 18.04 -5.95 -5.37
CA GLN A 101 18.30 -7.17 -4.62
C GLN A 101 17.27 -8.24 -5.01
N PRO A 102 17.67 -9.51 -5.11
CA PRO A 102 16.79 -10.57 -5.63
C PRO A 102 15.68 -10.97 -4.64
N GLY A 103 15.85 -10.64 -3.36
CA GLY A 103 14.96 -11.03 -2.27
C GLY A 103 15.51 -10.58 -0.91
N ILE A 104 14.82 -10.95 0.16
CA ILE A 104 15.28 -10.73 1.55
C ILE A 104 15.29 -12.05 2.33
N LEU A 105 16.06 -12.09 3.40
CA LEU A 105 16.06 -13.19 4.38
C LEU A 105 15.37 -12.71 5.65
N SER A 106 14.45 -13.51 6.17
CA SER A 106 13.71 -13.24 7.40
C SER A 106 13.24 -14.54 8.04
N ASP A 107 13.28 -14.65 9.36
CA ASP A 107 12.72 -15.78 10.12
C ASP A 107 11.20 -15.64 10.33
N ILE A 108 10.64 -14.46 10.03
CA ILE A 108 9.21 -14.21 10.09
C ILE A 108 8.50 -15.16 9.13
N GLY A 109 7.55 -15.95 9.66
CA GLY A 109 6.74 -16.91 8.90
C GLY A 109 7.17 -18.37 9.05
N ILE A 110 8.35 -18.65 9.64
CA ILE A 110 8.76 -20.03 9.96
C ILE A 110 7.68 -20.72 10.82
N GLY A 111 7.34 -21.95 10.46
CA GLY A 111 6.32 -22.73 11.15
C GLY A 111 4.87 -22.29 10.92
N THR A 112 4.62 -21.33 10.03
CA THR A 112 3.26 -20.89 9.63
C THR A 112 2.93 -21.36 8.21
N PHE A 113 1.72 -21.06 7.72
CA PHE A 113 1.34 -21.34 6.32
C PHE A 113 2.25 -20.68 5.27
N VAL A 114 3.00 -19.64 5.67
CA VAL A 114 3.98 -18.95 4.81
C VAL A 114 5.25 -19.79 4.60
N ASP A 115 5.57 -20.67 5.54
CA ASP A 115 6.69 -21.59 5.45
C ASP A 115 6.52 -22.51 4.22
N PRO A 116 7.52 -22.65 3.33
CA PRO A 116 7.42 -23.49 2.14
C PRO A 116 7.26 -24.97 2.44
N ARG A 117 7.53 -25.42 3.68
CA ARG A 117 7.21 -26.78 4.16
C ARG A 117 5.70 -27.00 4.37
N GLN A 118 4.91 -25.93 4.39
CA GLN A 118 3.45 -25.96 4.51
C GLN A 118 2.80 -25.51 3.18
N GLN A 119 2.29 -24.26 3.10
CA GLN A 119 1.66 -23.72 1.89
C GLN A 119 2.56 -22.73 1.13
N GLY A 120 3.70 -22.31 1.69
CA GLY A 120 4.60 -21.35 1.04
C GLY A 120 3.94 -20.00 0.75
N GLY A 121 2.93 -19.61 1.55
CA GLY A 121 2.18 -18.37 1.36
C GLY A 121 1.21 -18.37 0.17
N LYS A 122 1.00 -19.53 -0.48
CA LYS A 122 0.03 -19.72 -1.57
C LYS A 122 -1.38 -19.84 -0.99
N LEU A 123 -2.36 -19.17 -1.58
CA LEU A 123 -3.71 -19.09 -1.01
C LEU A 123 -4.74 -20.01 -1.68
N ASN A 124 -4.40 -20.63 -2.80
CA ASN A 124 -5.33 -21.47 -3.56
C ASN A 124 -4.58 -22.50 -4.42
N ASP A 125 -5.33 -23.41 -5.04
CA ASP A 125 -4.77 -24.53 -5.80
C ASP A 125 -4.19 -24.12 -7.14
N VAL A 126 -4.68 -23.06 -7.79
CA VAL A 126 -4.12 -22.59 -9.08
C VAL A 126 -2.73 -21.96 -8.90
N THR A 127 -2.37 -21.56 -7.69
CA THR A 127 -1.07 -20.94 -7.37
C THR A 127 0.01 -21.99 -7.18
N LYS A 128 0.98 -22.05 -8.12
CA LYS A 128 2.00 -23.12 -8.14
C LYS A 128 3.44 -22.65 -7.90
N GLU A 129 3.83 -21.49 -8.42
CA GLU A 129 5.22 -21.01 -8.37
C GLU A 129 5.70 -20.78 -6.92
N ASP A 130 6.93 -21.20 -6.61
CA ASP A 130 7.54 -20.98 -5.31
C ASP A 130 8.22 -19.61 -5.24
N LEU A 131 7.66 -18.71 -4.44
CA LEU A 131 8.26 -17.40 -4.17
C LEU A 131 9.09 -17.37 -2.87
N ILE A 132 8.96 -18.40 -2.04
CA ILE A 132 9.59 -18.48 -0.71
C ILE A 132 10.42 -19.76 -0.65
N LYS A 133 11.64 -19.67 -0.09
CA LYS A 133 12.54 -20.82 0.08
C LYS A 133 13.07 -20.84 1.51
N LEU A 134 13.28 -22.03 2.06
CA LEU A 134 14.01 -22.20 3.32
C LEU A 134 15.51 -22.10 3.03
N VAL A 135 16.24 -21.34 3.84
CA VAL A 135 17.69 -21.15 3.76
C VAL A 135 18.26 -21.22 5.18
N GLU A 136 19.47 -21.73 5.34
CA GLU A 136 20.17 -21.77 6.63
C GLU A 136 21.41 -20.85 6.58
N ILE A 137 21.56 -20.01 7.60
CA ILE A 137 22.73 -19.16 7.82
C ILE A 137 23.07 -19.19 9.30
N ASP A 138 24.35 -19.38 9.62
CA ASP A 138 24.85 -19.43 11.01
C ASP A 138 24.08 -20.42 11.91
N ASN A 139 23.76 -21.61 11.38
CA ASN A 139 22.96 -22.65 12.03
C ASN A 139 21.55 -22.20 12.45
N LYS A 140 20.96 -21.23 11.74
CA LYS A 140 19.59 -20.76 11.93
C LYS A 140 18.81 -20.79 10.63
N GLU A 141 17.57 -21.26 10.71
CA GLU A 141 16.64 -21.25 9.58
C GLU A 141 16.11 -19.85 9.31
N TYR A 142 16.06 -19.49 8.03
CA TYR A 142 15.44 -18.29 7.50
C TYR A 142 14.56 -18.63 6.31
N LEU A 143 13.56 -17.79 6.06
CA LEU A 143 12.82 -17.77 4.82
C LEU A 143 13.42 -16.71 3.90
N TYR A 144 13.85 -17.14 2.72
CA TYR A 144 14.13 -16.27 1.60
C TYR A 144 12.82 -15.91 0.90
N TYR A 145 12.52 -14.61 0.83
CA TYR A 145 11.37 -14.07 0.12
C TYR A 145 11.83 -13.38 -1.15
N LYS A 146 11.35 -13.86 -2.32
CA LYS A 146 11.68 -13.27 -3.61
C LYS A 146 11.16 -11.83 -3.70
N ALA A 147 12.03 -10.92 -4.13
CA ALA A 147 11.65 -9.55 -4.44
C ALA A 147 10.99 -9.49 -5.82
N ILE A 148 9.84 -8.83 -5.91
CA ILE A 148 9.10 -8.61 -7.16
C ILE A 148 8.99 -7.10 -7.36
N ALA A 149 9.58 -6.61 -8.45
CA ALA A 149 9.54 -5.19 -8.80
C ALA A 149 8.26 -4.89 -9.61
N PRO A 150 7.40 -3.96 -9.19
CA PRO A 150 6.24 -3.55 -9.99
C PRO A 150 6.67 -2.68 -11.19
N ASN A 151 5.82 -2.58 -12.20
CA ASN A 151 6.05 -1.74 -13.39
C ASN A 151 5.21 -0.45 -13.38
N VAL A 152 4.18 -0.37 -12.53
CA VAL A 152 3.32 0.80 -12.37
C VAL A 152 3.05 0.99 -10.89
N ALA A 153 3.11 2.24 -10.42
CA ALA A 153 2.75 2.62 -9.06
C ALA A 153 1.60 3.62 -9.06
N PHE A 154 0.61 3.34 -8.22
CA PHE A 154 -0.39 4.32 -7.80
C PHE A 154 -0.08 4.74 -6.37
N ILE A 155 0.38 5.98 -6.23
CA ILE A 155 0.75 6.58 -4.93
C ILE A 155 -0.03 7.89 -4.71
N ARG A 156 0.00 8.37 -3.49
CA ARG A 156 -0.72 9.58 -3.08
C ARG A 156 0.11 10.42 -2.13
N ALA A 157 -0.05 11.74 -2.21
CA ALA A 157 0.47 12.73 -1.27
C ALA A 157 -0.56 13.86 -1.11
N THR A 158 -0.31 14.81 -0.21
CA THR A 158 -1.20 15.99 -0.05
C THR A 158 -0.91 17.02 -1.13
N THR A 159 0.35 17.43 -1.26
CA THR A 159 0.77 18.52 -2.14
C THR A 159 2.03 18.13 -2.89
N CYS A 160 2.17 18.58 -4.14
CA CYS A 160 3.47 18.59 -4.80
C CYS A 160 3.78 19.91 -5.51
N ASP A 161 5.05 20.21 -5.76
CA ASP A 161 5.40 21.33 -6.62
C ASP A 161 5.29 20.98 -8.11
N SER A 162 5.59 21.95 -9.00
CA SER A 162 5.56 21.74 -10.45
C SER A 162 6.59 20.74 -10.98
N GLU A 163 7.59 20.35 -10.18
CA GLU A 163 8.57 19.31 -10.48
C GLU A 163 8.26 17.99 -9.76
N GLY A 164 7.10 17.88 -9.11
CA GLY A 164 6.59 16.68 -8.46
C GLY A 164 7.19 16.36 -7.10
N TYR A 165 7.99 17.25 -6.50
CA TYR A 165 8.45 17.06 -5.12
C TYR A 165 7.24 17.15 -4.20
N ALA A 166 7.00 16.13 -3.36
CA ALA A 166 5.73 15.98 -2.65
C ALA A 166 5.87 15.95 -1.13
N SER A 167 4.89 16.57 -0.45
CA SER A 167 4.69 16.58 0.99
C SER A 167 3.36 15.92 1.39
N PHE A 168 3.28 15.49 2.65
CA PHE A 168 2.23 14.63 3.21
C PHE A 168 1.54 15.32 4.39
N GLU A 169 1.44 16.65 4.36
CA GLU A 169 1.05 17.46 5.52
C GLU A 169 -0.38 17.20 6.01
N ASP A 170 -1.31 16.78 5.14
CA ASP A 170 -2.67 16.43 5.54
C ASP A 170 -2.93 14.91 5.49
N GLU A 171 -1.96 14.09 5.07
CA GLU A 171 -2.14 12.63 5.05
C GLU A 171 -2.08 12.04 6.47
N VAL A 172 -2.85 10.99 6.74
CA VAL A 172 -2.89 10.33 8.07
C VAL A 172 -1.54 9.72 8.45
N MET A 173 -0.78 9.21 7.46
CA MET A 173 0.51 8.57 7.64
C MET A 173 1.25 8.43 6.30
N TYR A 174 2.53 8.05 6.35
CA TYR A 174 3.37 7.93 5.14
C TYR A 174 3.28 6.57 4.43
N LEU A 175 2.98 5.50 5.17
CA LEU A 175 3.09 4.10 4.70
C LEU A 175 4.45 3.87 4.01
N ASP A 176 4.43 3.30 2.81
CA ASP A 176 5.57 2.89 2.00
C ASP A 176 5.61 3.59 0.64
N ALA A 177 5.00 4.78 0.52
CA ALA A 177 4.89 5.52 -0.75
C ALA A 177 6.25 5.78 -1.43
N LEU A 178 7.27 6.18 -0.67
CA LEU A 178 8.63 6.38 -1.20
C LEU A 178 9.23 5.06 -1.72
N VAL A 179 9.07 3.98 -0.96
CA VAL A 179 9.59 2.65 -1.32
C VAL A 179 8.94 2.16 -2.62
N ILE A 180 7.62 2.30 -2.74
CA ILE A 180 6.88 1.95 -3.96
C ILE A 180 7.37 2.77 -5.15
N ALA A 181 7.54 4.09 -4.99
CA ALA A 181 8.03 4.96 -6.05
C ALA A 181 9.42 4.54 -6.53
N GLN A 182 10.34 4.25 -5.61
CA GLN A 182 11.70 3.80 -5.94
C GLN A 182 11.69 2.43 -6.63
N ALA A 183 10.90 1.47 -6.14
CA ALA A 183 10.80 0.13 -6.70
C ALA A 183 10.34 0.17 -8.17
N VAL A 184 9.36 1.01 -8.49
CA VAL A 184 8.86 1.16 -9.86
C VAL A 184 9.80 1.97 -10.74
N HIS A 185 10.33 3.09 -10.23
CA HIS A 185 11.26 3.94 -10.98
C HIS A 185 12.52 3.18 -11.41
N ASN A 186 13.16 2.46 -10.48
CA ASN A 186 14.37 1.69 -10.77
C ASN A 186 14.10 0.45 -11.62
N ASN A 187 12.84 0.05 -11.79
CA ASN A 187 12.41 -0.99 -12.71
C ASN A 187 12.00 -0.44 -14.09
N GLY A 188 12.28 0.84 -14.38
CA GLY A 188 11.90 1.49 -15.64
C GLY A 188 10.39 1.65 -15.82
N GLY A 189 9.64 1.60 -14.73
CA GLY A 189 8.18 1.68 -14.72
C GLY A 189 7.64 3.10 -14.74
N ILE A 190 6.34 3.23 -14.45
CA ILE A 190 5.63 4.53 -14.41
C ILE A 190 5.04 4.75 -13.02
N VAL A 191 5.43 5.85 -12.38
CA VAL A 191 4.91 6.29 -11.10
C VAL A 191 3.86 7.38 -11.31
N MET A 192 2.61 7.06 -10.96
CA MET A 192 1.48 7.99 -11.01
C MET A 192 1.09 8.40 -9.59
N MET A 193 1.15 9.69 -9.31
CA MET A 193 0.89 10.26 -7.99
C MET A 193 -0.36 11.14 -8.01
N GLN A 194 -1.33 10.80 -7.16
CA GLN A 194 -2.47 11.67 -6.87
C GLN A 194 -2.10 12.68 -5.78
N VAL A 195 -2.48 13.94 -5.97
CA VAL A 195 -2.32 15.01 -4.96
C VAL A 195 -3.58 15.85 -4.87
N GLN A 196 -3.79 16.47 -3.71
CA GLN A 196 -4.88 17.42 -3.51
C GLN A 196 -4.62 18.73 -4.26
N LYS A 197 -3.38 19.23 -4.22
CA LYS A 197 -3.00 20.50 -4.85
C LYS A 197 -1.57 20.50 -5.37
N MET A 198 -1.30 21.44 -6.28
CA MET A 198 0.04 21.74 -6.74
C MET A 198 0.47 23.16 -6.34
N VAL A 199 1.76 23.34 -6.05
CA VAL A 199 2.35 24.63 -5.67
C VAL A 199 3.50 25.03 -6.62
N LYS A 200 3.99 26.26 -6.47
CA LYS A 200 5.14 26.77 -7.24
C LYS A 200 6.38 25.91 -6.99
N LYS A 201 7.21 25.74 -8.02
CA LYS A 201 8.52 25.08 -7.91
C LYS A 201 9.29 25.56 -6.69
N ALA A 202 9.87 24.62 -5.94
CA ALA A 202 10.80 24.89 -4.84
C ALA A 202 10.25 25.82 -3.74
N THR A 203 8.92 25.82 -3.50
CA THR A 203 8.32 26.53 -2.36
C THR A 203 7.92 25.63 -1.20
N LEU A 204 8.00 24.30 -1.37
CA LEU A 204 7.85 23.36 -0.25
C LEU A 204 9.09 23.41 0.64
N HIS A 205 8.90 23.30 1.95
CA HIS A 205 10.03 23.18 2.87
C HIS A 205 10.79 21.87 2.59
N PRO A 206 12.10 21.89 2.35
CA PRO A 206 12.83 20.73 1.85
C PRO A 206 12.83 19.53 2.81
N LYS A 207 12.79 19.75 4.13
CA LYS A 207 12.68 18.65 5.12
C LYS A 207 11.29 18.01 5.19
N SER A 208 10.27 18.67 4.62
CA SER A 208 8.90 18.15 4.56
C SER A 208 8.64 17.35 3.29
N VAL A 209 9.55 17.41 2.31
CA VAL A 209 9.48 16.60 1.09
C VAL A 209 9.76 15.15 1.43
N ARG A 210 8.84 14.26 1.06
CA ARG A 210 8.93 12.81 1.30
C ARG A 210 9.24 12.03 0.02
N ILE A 211 8.78 12.54 -1.12
CA ILE A 211 9.02 11.93 -2.43
C ILE A 211 9.74 12.96 -3.30
N PRO A 212 10.99 12.69 -3.69
CA PRO A 212 11.70 13.49 -4.67
C PRO A 212 10.99 13.49 -6.01
N GLY A 213 10.89 14.66 -6.64
CA GLY A 213 10.08 14.83 -7.83
C GLY A 213 10.50 13.96 -9.02
N TYR A 214 11.79 13.64 -9.16
CA TYR A 214 12.30 12.80 -10.26
C TYR A 214 11.81 11.34 -10.23
N LEU A 215 11.27 10.86 -9.10
CA LEU A 215 10.65 9.55 -9.01
C LEU A 215 9.22 9.52 -9.56
N VAL A 216 8.64 10.69 -9.88
CA VAL A 216 7.23 10.81 -10.29
C VAL A 216 7.14 11.14 -11.78
N ASP A 217 6.38 10.33 -12.52
CA ASP A 217 6.19 10.49 -13.96
C ASP A 217 4.91 11.25 -14.30
N ILE A 218 3.82 10.95 -13.58
CA ILE A 218 2.49 11.52 -13.82
C ILE A 218 1.92 12.06 -12.51
N VAL A 219 1.38 13.27 -12.55
CA VAL A 219 0.64 13.87 -11.43
C VAL A 219 -0.83 14.02 -11.82
N VAL A 220 -1.70 13.50 -10.96
CA VAL A 220 -3.15 13.66 -11.05
C VAL A 220 -3.60 14.54 -9.90
N VAL A 221 -4.26 15.66 -10.22
CA VAL A 221 -4.77 16.57 -9.19
C VAL A 221 -6.25 16.28 -8.93
N ASP A 222 -6.56 15.96 -7.68
CA ASP A 222 -7.90 15.73 -7.15
C ASP A 222 -8.16 16.72 -6.01
N ALA A 223 -8.76 17.87 -6.33
CA ALA A 223 -8.97 18.96 -5.38
C ALA A 223 -9.86 18.56 -4.18
N ASP A 224 -10.70 17.53 -4.37
CA ASP A 224 -11.66 17.02 -3.40
C ASP A 224 -11.11 15.82 -2.60
N GLN A 225 -9.81 15.54 -2.73
CA GLN A 225 -9.12 14.51 -1.98
C GLN A 225 -9.34 14.69 -0.46
N THR A 226 -9.85 13.64 0.20
CA THR A 226 -10.10 13.61 1.65
C THR A 226 -9.19 12.63 2.38
N GLN A 227 -8.95 12.85 3.68
CA GLN A 227 -8.03 12.04 4.50
C GLN A 227 -8.49 10.58 4.67
N LEU A 228 -9.82 10.39 4.76
CA LEU A 228 -10.47 9.11 4.99
C LEU A 228 -11.72 8.99 4.11
N TYR A 229 -12.29 7.79 4.02
CA TYR A 229 -13.61 7.63 3.43
C TYR A 229 -14.68 8.45 4.15
N GLY A 230 -15.74 8.81 3.42
CA GLY A 230 -16.89 9.55 3.95
C GLY A 230 -16.94 11.02 3.53
N GLY A 231 -15.90 11.53 2.85
CA GLY A 231 -15.93 12.89 2.30
C GLY A 231 -15.85 13.99 3.36
N ALA A 232 -15.38 13.66 4.57
CA ALA A 232 -15.20 14.66 5.62
C ALA A 232 -14.09 15.67 5.22
N PRO A 233 -14.24 16.95 5.61
CA PRO A 233 -13.18 17.93 5.39
C PRO A 233 -11.90 17.55 6.13
N VAL A 234 -10.77 18.14 5.71
CA VAL A 234 -9.48 17.93 6.37
C VAL A 234 -9.59 18.28 7.85
N ASN A 235 -9.22 17.33 8.70
CA ASN A 235 -9.07 17.49 10.13
C ASN A 235 -7.59 17.70 10.48
N ARG A 236 -7.28 18.87 11.02
CA ARG A 236 -5.91 19.27 11.34
C ARG A 236 -5.34 18.60 12.61
N PHE A 237 -6.20 18.01 13.45
CA PHE A 237 -5.75 17.10 14.52
C PHE A 237 -5.28 15.75 13.94
N ILE A 238 -5.97 15.22 12.91
CA ILE A 238 -5.52 14.01 12.20
C ILE A 238 -4.18 14.26 11.49
N SER A 239 -4.01 15.48 10.96
CA SER A 239 -2.78 15.93 10.30
C SER A 239 -1.60 16.06 11.29
N GLY A 240 -1.88 16.15 12.59
CA GLY A 240 -0.87 16.33 13.64
C GLY A 240 -0.43 17.78 13.85
N ASP A 241 -1.14 18.77 13.27
CA ASP A 241 -0.80 20.19 13.41
C ASP A 241 -1.25 20.79 14.75
N PHE A 242 -2.24 20.17 15.39
CA PHE A 242 -2.82 20.64 16.65
C PHE A 242 -2.94 19.50 17.66
N THR A 243 -2.91 19.87 18.94
CA THR A 243 -3.18 18.96 20.06
C THR A 243 -4.64 19.08 20.47
N LEU A 244 -5.36 17.96 20.48
CA LEU A 244 -6.75 17.91 20.93
C LEU A 244 -6.81 18.10 22.45
N ASP A 245 -7.75 18.93 22.94
CA ASP A 245 -8.06 19.00 24.37
C ASP A 245 -8.74 17.71 24.82
N ASP A 246 -8.08 16.98 25.71
CA ASP A 246 -8.54 15.71 26.28
C ASP A 246 -8.95 15.82 27.75
N SER A 247 -9.15 17.05 28.26
CA SER A 247 -9.57 17.31 29.64
C SER A 247 -10.95 16.72 30.00
N THR A 248 -11.78 16.43 28.99
CA THR A 248 -13.10 15.85 29.19
C THR A 248 -13.00 14.37 29.55
N GLN A 249 -13.34 14.02 30.79
CA GLN A 249 -13.41 12.62 31.22
C GLN A 249 -14.64 11.92 30.63
N LEU A 250 -14.40 10.99 29.70
CA LEU A 250 -15.44 10.13 29.15
C LEU A 250 -15.70 8.94 30.09
N THR A 251 -16.93 8.83 30.61
CA THR A 251 -17.35 7.62 31.33
C THR A 251 -17.63 6.49 30.35
N LEU A 252 -16.68 5.56 30.22
CA LEU A 252 -16.86 4.37 29.37
C LEU A 252 -17.70 3.30 30.09
N PRO A 253 -18.79 2.76 29.52
CA PRO A 253 -19.57 1.69 30.13
C PRO A 253 -18.75 0.42 30.40
N LEU A 254 -19.02 -0.28 31.50
CA LEU A 254 -18.41 -1.58 31.77
C LEU A 254 -19.13 -2.67 30.97
N ASN A 255 -18.56 -3.02 29.82
CA ASN A 255 -19.00 -4.11 28.97
C ASN A 255 -17.88 -5.15 28.78
N GLN A 256 -18.17 -6.22 28.04
CA GLN A 256 -17.20 -7.29 27.77
C GLN A 256 -15.89 -6.75 27.18
N ARG A 257 -15.95 -5.81 26.22
CA ARG A 257 -14.76 -5.19 25.62
C ARG A 257 -13.92 -4.43 26.64
N LYS A 258 -14.56 -3.64 27.51
CA LYS A 258 -13.88 -2.88 28.57
C LYS A 258 -13.27 -3.81 29.63
N LEU A 259 -13.93 -4.93 29.95
CA LEU A 259 -13.40 -5.93 30.87
C LEU A 259 -12.09 -6.52 30.34
N VAL A 260 -12.08 -6.96 29.08
CA VAL A 260 -10.87 -7.49 28.43
C VAL A 260 -9.78 -6.41 28.35
N ALA A 261 -10.14 -5.17 27.96
CA ALA A 261 -9.19 -4.07 27.88
C ALA A 261 -8.54 -3.75 29.24
N ARG A 262 -9.30 -3.81 30.34
CA ARG A 262 -8.76 -3.65 31.70
C ARG A 262 -7.76 -4.74 32.05
N ARG A 263 -8.05 -6.01 31.72
CA ARG A 263 -7.11 -7.11 31.96
C ARG A 263 -5.86 -6.97 31.08
N ALA A 264 -6.01 -6.56 29.83
CA ALA A 264 -4.89 -6.33 28.92
C ALA A 264 -3.97 -5.22 29.44
N LEU A 265 -4.52 -4.17 30.03
CA LEU A 265 -3.75 -3.08 30.63
C LEU A 265 -2.78 -3.57 31.74
N PHE A 266 -3.08 -4.68 32.42
CA PHE A 266 -2.18 -5.25 33.44
C PHE A 266 -0.89 -5.83 32.86
N GLU A 267 -0.83 -6.12 31.56
CA GLU A 267 0.40 -6.53 30.90
C GLU A 267 1.30 -5.35 30.51
N MET A 268 0.83 -4.11 30.67
CA MET A 268 1.67 -2.93 30.47
C MET A 268 2.73 -2.81 31.56
N ARG A 269 3.89 -2.29 31.17
CA ARG A 269 5.00 -1.93 32.05
C ARG A 269 5.35 -0.48 31.74
N LYS A 270 5.81 0.28 32.73
CA LYS A 270 6.40 1.60 32.46
C LYS A 270 7.60 1.42 31.52
N ALA A 271 7.74 2.28 30.53
CA ALA A 271 8.94 2.32 29.70
C ALA A 271 10.16 2.50 30.61
N ARG A 272 11.19 1.68 30.39
CA ARG A 272 12.50 1.86 31.02
C ARG A 272 13.29 2.90 30.24
#